data_AF-A0A4R2R8F3-F1
#
_entry.id   AF-A0A4R2R8F3-F1
#
_cell.length_a   1.000
_cell.length_b   1.000
_cell.length_c   1.000
_cell.angle_alpha   90.00
_cell.angle_beta   90.00
_cell.angle_gamma   90.00
#
_symmetry.space_group_name_H-M   'P 1'
#
loop_
_entity.id
_entity.type
_entity.pdbx_description
1 polymer ?
#
loop_
_entity_poly.entity_id
_entity_poly.type
_entity_poly.pdbx_seq_one_letter_code
_entity_poly.pdbx_strand_id
1 'polypeptide(L)'
;MKSWVIAGIIAAFAYGVYSIPLKYLSSDKYLKAPLEVIALGLALGVVVTAAGFAWLRSGGATLLSAPHVWSYLSIGAAAGAVWLIGTLTVTSAFRDPATNVAQLIPLVNANTLVAVVLGLIFFNELQHGADLGKIVIGGSLIMVGGYILSA
;
A
#
# COMPACT_ATOMS: atom_id res chain seq x y z
N MET A 1 -9.30 -8.02 -20.38
CA MET A 1 -9.19 -7.04 -19.28
C MET A 1 -7.96 -6.18 -19.50
N LYS A 2 -7.97 -4.88 -19.14
CA LYS A 2 -6.79 -4.01 -19.28
C LYS A 2 -5.68 -4.49 -18.32
N SER A 3 -4.41 -4.38 -18.71
CA SER A 3 -3.26 -4.87 -17.92
C SER A 3 -3.20 -4.30 -16.50
N TRP A 4 -3.51 -3.01 -16.33
CA TRP A 4 -3.53 -2.36 -15.02
C TRP A 4 -4.62 -2.90 -14.09
N VAL A 5 -5.72 -3.44 -14.63
CA VAL A 5 -6.78 -4.08 -13.81
C VAL A 5 -6.25 -5.36 -13.18
N ILE A 6 -5.48 -6.15 -13.94
CA ILE A 6 -4.85 -7.38 -13.44
C ILE A 6 -3.81 -7.02 -12.37
N ALA A 7 -2.99 -6.00 -12.61
CA ALA A 7 -2.02 -5.51 -11.64
C ALA A 7 -2.70 -5.05 -10.34
N GLY A 8 -3.83 -4.34 -10.43
CA GLY A 8 -4.63 -3.93 -9.28
C GLY A 8 -5.18 -5.09 -8.45
N ILE A 9 -5.66 -6.16 -9.10
CA ILE A 9 -6.14 -7.38 -8.42
C ILE A 9 -4.99 -8.07 -7.67
N ILE A 10 -3.83 -8.21 -8.31
CA ILE A 10 -2.64 -8.80 -7.68
C ILE A 10 -2.21 -7.95 -6.48
N ALA A 11 -2.18 -6.63 -6.62
CA ALA A 11 -1.85 -5.72 -5.54
C ALA A 11 -2.83 -5.84 -4.37
N ALA A 12 -4.14 -5.88 -4.64
CA ALA A 12 -5.16 -6.06 -3.60
C ALA A 12 -4.98 -7.38 -2.84
N PHE A 13 -4.65 -8.47 -3.54
CA PHE A 13 -4.35 -9.75 -2.90
C PHE A 13 -3.10 -9.66 -2.01
N ALA A 14 -2.00 -9.08 -2.53
CA ALA A 14 -0.77 -8.91 -1.76
C ALA A 14 -0.98 -8.04 -0.51
N TYR A 15 -1.73 -6.93 -0.64
CA TYR A 15 -2.12 -6.07 0.48
C TYR A 15 -3.12 -6.74 1.43
N GLY A 16 -3.90 -7.72 0.98
CA GLY A 16 -4.67 -8.58 1.89
C GLY A 16 -3.75 -9.48 2.72
N VAL A 17 -2.87 -10.22 2.05
CA VAL A 17 -2.02 -11.25 2.66
C VAL A 17 -1.02 -10.64 3.66
N TYR A 18 -0.37 -9.51 3.35
CA TYR A 18 0.67 -8.94 4.24
C TYR A 18 0.13 -8.48 5.61
N SER A 19 -1.17 -8.21 5.73
CA SER A 19 -1.79 -7.78 6.99
C SER A 19 -1.72 -8.87 8.08
N ILE A 20 -1.71 -10.14 7.68
CA ILE A 20 -1.68 -11.30 8.59
C ILE A 20 -0.34 -11.41 9.34
N PRO A 21 0.83 -11.47 8.67
CA PRO A 21 2.10 -11.48 9.37
C PRO A 21 2.33 -10.18 10.15
N LEU A 22 1.81 -9.02 9.70
CA LEU A 22 1.90 -7.78 10.49
C LEU A 22 1.18 -7.88 11.83
N LYS A 23 -0.06 -8.39 11.87
CA LYS A 23 -0.76 -8.63 13.14
C LYS A 23 -0.01 -9.64 14.02
N TYR A 24 0.49 -10.72 13.42
CA TYR A 24 1.24 -11.74 14.14
C TYR A 24 2.55 -11.21 14.74
N LEU A 25 3.25 -10.34 14.03
CA LEU A 25 4.48 -9.70 14.50
C LEU A 25 4.22 -8.69 15.63
N SER A 26 3.17 -7.88 15.49
CA SER A 26 2.97 -6.70 16.35
C SER A 26 2.13 -6.94 17.59
N SER A 27 1.14 -7.84 17.55
CA SER A 27 0.18 -8.00 18.64
C SER A 27 0.83 -8.52 19.93
N ASP A 28 0.38 -7.98 21.06
CA ASP A 28 0.76 -8.43 22.40
C ASP A 28 0.38 -9.89 22.68
N LYS A 29 -0.56 -10.44 21.90
CA LYS A 29 -0.96 -11.86 21.95
C LYS A 29 0.04 -12.81 21.26
N TYR A 30 0.88 -12.29 20.37
CA TYR A 30 1.75 -13.10 19.51
C TYR A 30 3.22 -12.75 19.76
N LEU A 31 3.97 -12.31 18.76
CA LEU A 31 5.42 -12.10 18.89
C LEU A 31 5.79 -10.79 19.59
N LYS A 32 4.90 -9.79 19.62
CA LYS A 32 5.13 -8.48 20.26
C LYS A 32 6.47 -7.86 19.86
N ALA A 33 6.82 -7.93 18.58
CA ALA A 33 8.08 -7.38 18.10
C ALA A 33 8.12 -5.84 18.26
N PRO A 34 9.29 -5.25 18.54
CA PRO A 34 9.47 -3.80 18.49
C PRO A 34 9.13 -3.26 17.09
N LEU A 35 8.52 -2.06 17.01
CA LEU A 35 8.11 -1.49 15.73
C LEU A 35 9.30 -1.21 14.82
N GLU A 36 10.44 -0.89 15.41
CA GLU A 36 11.72 -0.66 14.74
C GLU A 36 12.21 -1.93 14.04
N VAL A 37 12.08 -3.09 14.71
CA VAL A 37 12.45 -4.39 14.12
C VAL A 37 11.51 -4.74 12.98
N ILE A 38 10.20 -4.50 13.14
CA ILE A 38 9.21 -4.70 12.08
C ILE A 38 9.51 -3.78 10.88
N ALA A 39 9.80 -2.50 11.13
CA ALA A 39 10.13 -1.52 10.09
C ALA A 39 11.37 -1.94 9.29
N LEU A 40 12.44 -2.37 9.96
CA LEU A 40 13.66 -2.85 9.32
C LEU A 40 13.41 -4.13 8.51
N GLY A 41 12.60 -5.06 9.04
CA GLY A 41 12.19 -6.27 8.33
C GLY A 41 11.40 -5.97 7.05
N LEU A 42 10.45 -5.04 7.12
CA LEU A 42 9.68 -4.58 5.95
C LEU A 42 10.60 -3.91 4.92
N ALA A 43 11.48 -3.00 5.36
CA ALA A 43 12.43 -2.33 4.49
C ALA A 43 13.34 -3.34 3.76
N LEU A 44 13.87 -4.33 4.49
CA LEU A 44 14.67 -5.40 3.90
C LEU A 44 13.88 -6.21 2.87
N GLY A 45 12.65 -6.62 3.19
CA GLY A 45 11.78 -7.35 2.26
C GLY A 45 11.50 -6.56 0.98
N VAL A 46 11.27 -5.25 1.09
CA VAL A 46 11.10 -4.35 -0.07
C VAL A 46 12.38 -4.28 -0.91
N VAL A 47 13.55 -4.09 -0.29
CA VAL A 47 14.84 -4.01 -1.00
C VAL A 47 15.15 -5.32 -1.74
N VAL A 48 14.97 -6.46 -1.07
CA VAL A 48 15.19 -7.79 -1.68
C VAL A 48 14.24 -8.01 -2.86
N THR A 49 12.96 -7.65 -2.69
CA THR A 49 11.96 -7.78 -3.76
C THR A 49 12.30 -6.88 -4.96
N ALA A 50 12.70 -5.63 -4.71
CA ALA A 50 13.10 -4.69 -5.74
C ALA A 50 14.36 -5.15 -6.49
N ALA A 51 15.37 -5.66 -5.78
CA ALA A 51 16.57 -6.22 -6.37
C ALA A 51 16.27 -7.44 -7.25
N GLY A 52 15.43 -8.35 -6.76
CA GLY A 52 14.97 -9.51 -7.53
C GLY A 52 14.20 -9.11 -8.79
N PHE A 53 13.32 -8.12 -8.69
CA PHE A 53 12.60 -7.59 -9.85
C PHE A 53 13.54 -6.96 -10.89
N ALA A 54 14.51 -6.15 -10.45
CA ALA A 54 15.49 -5.55 -11.34
C ALA A 54 16.38 -6.59 -12.03
N TRP A 55 16.77 -7.64 -11.29
CA TRP A 55 17.51 -8.78 -11.83
C TRP A 55 16.72 -9.52 -12.91
N LEU A 56 15.46 -9.88 -12.62
CA LEU A 56 14.59 -10.58 -13.57
C LEU A 56 14.33 -9.77 -14.85
N ARG A 57 14.28 -8.44 -14.74
CA ARG A 57 13.99 -7.57 -15.89
C ARG A 57 15.22 -7.22 -16.72
N SER A 58 16.40 -7.10 -16.10
CA SER A 58 17.57 -6.48 -16.75
C SER A 58 18.91 -7.13 -16.45
N GLY A 59 18.93 -8.29 -15.77
CA GLY A 59 20.16 -8.96 -15.35
C GLY A 59 21.02 -8.13 -14.39
N GLY A 60 20.43 -7.14 -13.70
CA GLY A 60 21.12 -6.27 -12.73
C GLY A 60 21.91 -5.09 -13.31
N ALA A 61 22.03 -4.96 -14.64
CA ALA A 61 23.02 -4.06 -15.26
C ALA A 61 22.58 -2.59 -15.44
N THR A 62 21.35 -2.19 -15.07
CA THR A 62 20.76 -0.94 -15.60
C THR A 62 20.07 -0.02 -14.59
N LEU A 63 20.11 -0.31 -13.29
CA LEU A 63 19.38 0.50 -12.29
C LEU A 63 19.90 1.94 -12.16
N LEU A 64 21.21 2.13 -12.22
CA LEU A 64 21.86 3.43 -11.98
C LEU A 64 22.19 4.22 -13.26
N SER A 65 22.03 3.60 -14.43
CA SER A 65 22.31 4.22 -15.73
C SER A 65 21.10 4.94 -16.34
N ALA A 66 19.94 4.91 -15.68
CA ALA A 66 18.74 5.56 -16.17
C ALA A 66 18.89 7.10 -16.18
N PRO A 67 18.43 7.78 -17.25
CA PRO A 67 18.29 9.24 -17.23
C PRO A 67 17.42 9.66 -16.05
N HIS A 68 17.82 10.71 -15.32
CA HIS A 68 17.10 11.21 -14.14
C HIS A 68 16.95 10.22 -12.97
N VAL A 69 17.86 9.24 -12.84
CA VAL A 69 17.82 8.24 -11.76
C VAL A 69 17.62 8.85 -10.37
N TRP A 70 18.27 9.97 -10.06
CA TRP A 70 18.14 10.64 -8.77
C TRP A 70 16.74 11.21 -8.52
N SER A 71 16.05 11.69 -9.57
CA SER A 71 14.66 12.13 -9.47
C SER A 71 13.72 10.95 -9.22
N TYR A 72 13.94 9.82 -9.90
CA TYR A 72 13.15 8.60 -9.66
C TYR A 72 13.35 8.06 -8.25
N LEU A 73 14.60 8.01 -7.78
CA LEU A 73 14.93 7.54 -6.44
C LEU A 73 14.38 8.46 -5.36
N SER A 74 14.48 9.78 -5.52
CA SER A 74 13.97 10.73 -4.52
C SER A 74 12.45 10.69 -4.40
N ILE A 75 11.73 10.69 -5.52
CA ILE A 75 10.25 10.57 -5.52
C ILE A 75 9.82 9.20 -4.99
N GLY A 76 10.50 8.13 -5.42
CA GLY A 76 10.25 6.77 -4.94
C GLY A 76 10.50 6.62 -3.43
N ALA A 77 11.58 7.22 -2.92
CA ALA A 77 11.88 7.23 -1.49
C ALA A 77 10.83 8.02 -0.69
N ALA A 78 10.38 9.17 -1.20
CA ALA A 78 9.29 9.92 -0.58
C ALA A 78 8.00 9.10 -0.52
N ALA A 79 7.63 8.43 -1.60
CA ALA A 79 6.47 7.53 -1.64
C ALA A 79 6.61 6.36 -0.64
N GLY A 80 7.79 5.74 -0.58
CA GLY A 80 8.10 4.66 0.36
C GLY A 80 8.03 5.11 1.82
N ALA A 81 8.50 6.32 2.14
CA ALA A 81 8.42 6.89 3.48
C ALA A 81 6.96 7.11 3.91
N VAL A 82 6.12 7.69 3.04
CA VAL A 82 4.69 7.87 3.31
C VAL A 82 3.98 6.52 3.52
N TRP A 83 4.29 5.53 2.68
CA TRP A 83 3.75 4.18 2.83
C TRP A 83 4.15 3.53 4.17
N LEU A 84 5.41 3.67 4.58
CA LEU A 84 5.91 3.09 5.82
C LEU A 84 5.26 3.74 7.05
N ILE A 85 5.04 5.06 7.03
CA ILE A 85 4.32 5.78 8.11
C ILE A 85 2.92 5.19 8.30
N GLY A 86 2.16 5.03 7.21
CA GLY A 86 0.84 4.40 7.27
C GLY A 86 0.91 2.97 7.79
N THR A 87 1.87 2.18 7.30
CA THR A 87 2.06 0.79 7.70
C THR A 87 2.42 0.65 9.18
N LEU A 88 3.28 1.51 9.73
CA LEU A 88 3.63 1.51 11.15
C LEU A 88 2.48 1.97 12.04
N THR A 89 1.62 2.87 11.56
CA THR A 89 0.41 3.28 12.27
C THR A 89 -0.57 2.11 12.39
N VAL A 90 -0.82 1.39 11.28
CA VAL A 90 -1.65 0.16 11.27
C VAL A 90 -1.05 -0.93 12.15
N THR A 91 0.27 -1.12 12.07
CA THR A 91 1.01 -2.10 12.88
C THR A 91 0.91 -1.76 14.37
N SER A 92 0.92 -0.47 14.72
CA SER A 92 0.73 -0.02 16.10
C SER A 92 -0.68 -0.34 16.60
N ALA A 93 -1.71 -0.16 15.78
CA ALA A 93 -3.08 -0.52 16.13
C ALA A 93 -3.26 -2.03 16.36
N PHE A 94 -2.52 -2.87 15.62
CA PHE A 94 -2.51 -4.33 15.83
C PHE A 94 -1.83 -4.79 17.12
N ARG A 95 -1.11 -3.89 17.84
CA ARG A 95 -0.56 -4.22 19.17
C ARG A 95 -1.65 -4.62 20.15
N ASP A 96 -2.79 -3.94 20.09
CA ASP A 96 -3.97 -4.31 20.87
C ASP A 96 -4.51 -5.67 20.39
N PRO A 97 -4.53 -6.72 21.25
CA PRO A 97 -5.08 -8.02 20.91
C PRO A 97 -6.54 -8.01 20.44
N ALA A 98 -7.33 -7.01 20.86
CA ALA A 98 -8.73 -6.85 20.49
C ALA A 98 -8.93 -6.38 19.05
N THR A 99 -7.91 -5.75 18.44
CA THR A 99 -7.99 -5.21 17.08
C THR A 99 -8.14 -6.32 16.05
N ASN A 100 -9.31 -6.43 15.41
CA ASN A 100 -9.55 -7.43 14.37
C ASN A 100 -9.03 -6.97 13.00
N VAL A 101 -8.38 -7.87 12.25
CA VAL A 101 -7.94 -7.60 10.85
C VAL A 101 -9.16 -7.25 9.98
N ALA A 102 -10.25 -8.00 10.17
CA ALA A 102 -11.51 -7.80 9.44
C ALA A 102 -12.16 -6.43 9.70
N GLN A 103 -11.85 -5.78 10.82
CA GLN A 103 -12.34 -4.43 11.14
C GLN A 103 -11.33 -3.36 10.70
N LEU A 104 -10.04 -3.54 10.99
CA LEU A 104 -9.04 -2.50 10.72
C LEU A 104 -8.73 -2.35 9.23
N ILE A 105 -8.58 -3.45 8.48
CA ILE A 105 -8.13 -3.38 7.07
C ILE A 105 -9.16 -2.69 6.17
N PRO A 106 -10.48 -2.94 6.27
CA PRO A 106 -11.45 -2.18 5.50
C PRO A 106 -11.41 -0.66 5.78
N LEU A 107 -11.18 -0.25 7.03
CA LEU A 107 -10.99 1.16 7.39
C LEU A 107 -9.74 1.75 6.74
N VAL A 108 -8.62 1.01 6.76
CA VAL A 108 -7.36 1.43 6.11
C VAL A 108 -7.54 1.58 4.61
N ASN A 109 -8.30 0.68 3.97
CA ASN A 109 -8.58 0.71 2.54
C ASN A 109 -9.45 1.91 2.10
N ALA A 110 -10.03 2.65 3.04
CA ALA A 110 -10.65 3.95 2.74
C ALA A 110 -9.62 4.98 2.19
N ASN A 111 -8.32 4.74 2.36
CA ASN A 111 -7.24 5.47 1.67
C ASN A 111 -7.41 5.48 0.14
N THR A 112 -8.14 4.52 -0.43
CA THR A 112 -8.48 4.48 -1.87
C THR A 112 -9.20 5.75 -2.30
N LEU A 113 -10.10 6.30 -1.47
CA LEU A 113 -10.79 7.55 -1.81
C LEU A 113 -9.82 8.74 -1.83
N VAL A 114 -8.87 8.78 -0.88
CA VAL A 114 -7.82 9.81 -0.87
C VAL A 114 -6.98 9.71 -2.15
N ALA A 115 -6.56 8.50 -2.53
CA ALA A 115 -5.80 8.28 -3.76
C ALA A 115 -6.59 8.69 -5.01
N VAL A 116 -7.89 8.38 -5.08
CA VAL A 116 -8.79 8.81 -6.16
C VAL A 116 -8.86 10.32 -6.25
N VAL A 117 -9.13 11.03 -5.14
CA VAL A 117 -9.24 12.50 -5.13
C VAL A 117 -7.93 13.14 -5.57
N LEU A 118 -6.80 12.68 -5.02
CA LEU A 118 -5.49 13.19 -5.39
C LEU A 118 -5.14 12.87 -6.85
N GLY A 119 -5.50 11.69 -7.36
CA GLY A 119 -5.32 11.31 -8.76
C GLY A 119 -6.09 12.22 -9.71
N LEU A 120 -7.38 12.46 -9.41
CA LEU A 120 -8.21 13.39 -10.18
C LEU A 120 -7.62 14.80 -10.23
N ILE A 121 -7.05 15.29 -9.12
CA ILE A 121 -6.47 16.64 -9.02
C ILE A 121 -5.11 16.71 -9.73
N PHE A 122 -4.16 15.87 -9.35
CA PHE A 122 -2.78 15.96 -9.81
C PHE A 122 -2.59 15.53 -11.27
N PHE A 123 -3.39 14.55 -11.73
CA PHE A 123 -3.32 14.05 -13.10
C PHE A 123 -4.46 14.58 -13.98
N ASN A 124 -5.35 15.40 -13.42
CA ASN A 124 -6.45 16.02 -14.16
C ASN A 124 -7.28 14.99 -14.94
N GLU A 125 -7.56 13.84 -14.31
CA GLU A 125 -8.09 12.65 -14.99
C GLU A 125 -9.50 12.87 -15.55
N LEU A 126 -10.27 13.80 -14.97
CA LEU A 126 -11.62 14.16 -15.46
C LEU A 126 -11.57 14.69 -16.89
N GLN A 127 -10.55 15.48 -17.24
CA GLN A 127 -10.38 15.98 -18.61
C GLN A 127 -9.89 14.90 -19.57
N HIS A 128 -9.39 13.78 -19.05
CA HIS A 128 -8.86 12.65 -19.81
C HIS A 128 -9.81 11.45 -19.85
N GLY A 129 -11.11 11.68 -19.59
CA GLY A 129 -12.17 10.68 -19.78
C GLY A 129 -12.48 9.82 -18.56
N ALA A 130 -12.02 10.20 -17.36
CA ALA A 130 -12.48 9.58 -16.13
C ALA A 130 -13.96 9.93 -15.85
N ASP A 131 -14.75 8.92 -15.49
CA ASP A 131 -16.18 9.06 -15.22
C ASP A 131 -16.40 9.41 -13.75
N LEU A 132 -16.63 10.69 -13.46
CA LEU A 132 -16.83 11.20 -12.10
C LEU A 132 -17.96 10.48 -11.37
N GLY A 133 -19.05 10.12 -12.07
CA GLY A 133 -20.19 9.44 -11.46
C GLY A 133 -19.81 8.05 -10.95
N LYS A 134 -19.12 7.26 -11.76
CA LYS A 134 -18.61 5.94 -11.34
C LYS A 134 -17.60 6.04 -10.21
N ILE A 135 -16.76 7.07 -10.23
CA ILE A 135 -15.74 7.30 -9.20
C ILE A 135 -16.40 7.63 -7.86
N VAL A 136 -17.36 8.56 -7.84
CA VAL A 136 -18.09 8.94 -6.62
C VAL A 136 -18.88 7.77 -6.07
N ILE A 137 -19.61 7.04 -6.92
CA ILE A 137 -20.39 5.87 -6.49
C ILE A 137 -19.46 4.78 -5.95
N GLY A 138 -18.43 4.40 -6.71
CA GLY A 138 -17.48 3.36 -6.31
C GLY A 138 -16.73 3.72 -5.02
N GLY A 139 -16.22 4.95 -4.91
CA GLY A 139 -15.55 5.44 -3.72
C GLY A 139 -16.46 5.47 -2.49
N SER A 140 -17.72 5.89 -2.65
CA SER A 140 -18.71 5.89 -1.57
C SER A 140 -19.04 4.46 -1.09
N LEU A 141 -19.18 3.51 -2.02
CA LEU A 141 -19.41 2.10 -1.68
C LEU A 141 -18.23 1.49 -0.92
N ILE A 142 -17.00 1.83 -1.28
CA ILE A 142 -15.79 1.39 -0.55
C ILE A 142 -15.81 1.97 0.87
N MET A 143 -16.12 3.26 1.02
CA MET A 143 -16.21 3.90 2.34
C MET A 143 -17.30 3.27 3.22
N VAL A 144 -18.50 3.13 2.68
CA VAL A 144 -19.64 2.57 3.42
C VAL A 144 -19.37 1.11 3.79
N GLY A 145 -18.89 0.31 2.84
CA GLY A 145 -18.53 -1.08 3.11
C GLY A 145 -17.39 -1.20 4.12
N GLY A 146 -16.39 -0.32 4.02
CA GLY A 146 -15.31 -0.20 4.99
C GLY A 146 -15.84 0.08 6.39
N TYR A 147 -16.64 1.13 6.54
CA TYR A 147 -17.24 1.52 7.82
C TYR A 147 -18.11 0.42 8.41
N ILE A 148 -18.99 -0.23 7.63
CA ILE A 148 -19.87 -1.30 8.10
C ILE A 148 -19.07 -2.48 8.66
N LEU A 149 -17.93 -2.82 8.05
CA LEU A 149 -17.08 -3.90 8.53
C LEU A 149 -16.26 -3.51 9.77
N SER A 150 -16.06 -2.21 9.99
CA SER A 150 -15.22 -1.65 11.05
C SER A 150 -15.99 -1.18 12.30
N ALA A 151 -17.28 -0.86 12.16
CA ALA A 151 -18.19 -0.45 13.24
C ALA A 151 -18.68 -1.65 14.07
#